data_AF-G3Q455-F1
#
_entry.id   AF-G3Q455-F1
#
_cell.length_a   1.000
_cell.length_b   1.000
_cell.length_c   1.000
_cell.angle_alpha   90.00
_cell.angle_beta   90.00
_cell.angle_gamma   90.00
#
_symmetry.space_group_name_H-M   'P 1'
#
loop_
_entity.id
_entity.type
_entity.pdbx_description
1 polymer ?
#
loop_
_entity_poly.entity_id
_entity_poly.type
_entity_poly.pdbx_seq_one_letter_code
_entity_poly.pdbx_strand_id
1 'polypeptide(L)'
;MTPQNFIESVTMSEPRNKRPWRSLAKQELEKILSETPLVWRGSSKLFRNLRERGIISYTEYLFLLCILTKPHAGFKIAFNMFDADGNQMVDKREFLVLQEIFR
;
A
#
# COMPACT_ATOMS: atom_id res chain seq x y z
N MET A 1 3.72 -3.77 -7.75
CA MET A 1 5.01 -3.56 -7.05
C MET A 1 5.04 -4.38 -5.78
N THR A 2 6.22 -4.75 -5.27
CA THR A 2 6.34 -5.32 -3.92
C THR A 2 6.62 -4.24 -2.86
N PRO A 3 6.42 -4.51 -1.55
CA PRO A 3 6.83 -3.59 -0.48
C PRO A 3 8.29 -3.17 -0.56
N GLN A 4 9.17 -4.08 -0.98
CA GLN A 4 10.58 -3.75 -1.23
C GLN A 4 10.74 -2.78 -2.40
N ASN A 5 10.04 -2.98 -3.52
CA ASN A 5 10.10 -2.04 -4.64
C ASN A 5 9.60 -0.65 -4.24
N PHE A 6 8.58 -0.56 -3.38
CA PHE A 6 8.10 0.73 -2.86
C PHE A 6 9.17 1.46 -2.05
N ILE A 7 9.86 0.75 -1.14
CA ILE A 7 10.96 1.36 -0.37
C ILE A 7 12.06 1.85 -1.32
N GLU A 8 12.46 1.03 -2.30
CA GLU A 8 13.48 1.39 -3.27
C GLU A 8 13.05 2.63 -4.09
N SER A 9 11.79 2.71 -4.54
CA SER A 9 11.31 3.85 -5.33
C SER A 9 11.27 5.19 -4.59
N VAL A 10 11.18 5.18 -3.25
CA VAL A 10 11.15 6.42 -2.45
C VAL A 10 12.48 6.76 -1.79
N THR A 11 13.45 5.85 -1.82
CA THR A 11 14.77 6.05 -1.18
C THR A 11 15.93 6.10 -2.17
N MET A 12 15.71 5.70 -3.41
CA MET A 12 16.76 5.60 -4.43
C MET A 12 16.32 6.33 -5.70
N SER A 13 17.29 6.92 -6.41
CA SER A 13 17.05 7.54 -7.71
C SER A 13 16.87 6.51 -8.83
N GLU A 14 17.55 5.37 -8.71
CA GLU A 14 17.50 4.27 -9.69
C GLU A 14 17.48 2.90 -8.99
N PRO A 15 16.91 1.85 -9.62
CA PRO A 15 16.93 0.50 -9.06
C PRO A 15 18.35 -0.05 -8.94
N ARG A 16 18.72 -0.55 -7.75
CA ARG A 16 20.07 -1.13 -7.52
C ARG A 16 20.39 -2.32 -8.42
N ASN A 17 19.39 -3.11 -8.78
CA ASN A 17 19.52 -4.26 -9.67
C ASN A 17 18.29 -4.32 -10.59
N LYS A 18 18.52 -4.53 -11.90
CA LYS A 18 17.45 -4.84 -12.86
C LYS A 18 16.97 -6.28 -12.62
N ARG A 19 16.14 -6.47 -11.59
CA ARG A 19 15.53 -7.77 -11.30
C ARG A 19 14.63 -8.16 -12.48
N PRO A 20 14.64 -9.43 -12.90
CA PRO A 20 13.75 -9.89 -13.96
C PRO A 20 12.29 -9.75 -13.51
N TRP A 21 11.43 -9.39 -14.46
CA TRP A 21 9.99 -9.39 -14.25
C TRP A 21 9.51 -10.82 -13.98
N ARG A 22 8.68 -10.99 -12.96
CA ARG A 22 8.06 -12.27 -12.63
C ARG A 22 6.56 -12.18 -12.89
N SER A 23 6.04 -13.13 -13.66
CA SER A 23 4.60 -13.39 -13.73
C SER A 23 4.19 -14.26 -12.54
N LEU A 24 3.05 -13.95 -11.92
CA LEU A 24 2.53 -14.68 -10.77
C LEU A 24 1.28 -15.47 -11.18
N ALA A 25 1.27 -16.76 -10.86
CA ALA A 25 0.04 -17.54 -10.95
C ALA A 25 -0.95 -17.13 -9.84
N LYS A 26 -2.25 -17.35 -10.07
CA LYS A 26 -3.30 -16.98 -9.09
C LYS A 26 -3.06 -17.61 -7.71
N GLN A 27 -2.65 -18.88 -7.66
CA GLN A 27 -2.36 -19.59 -6.41
C GLN A 27 -1.16 -18.97 -5.66
N GLU A 28 -0.13 -18.53 -6.39
CA GLU A 28 1.02 -17.86 -5.78
C GLU A 28 0.62 -16.49 -5.22
N LEU A 29 -0.22 -15.75 -5.96
CA LEU A 29 -0.77 -14.49 -5.50
C LEU A 29 -1.58 -14.67 -4.21
N GLU A 30 -2.48 -15.65 -4.17
CA GLU A 30 -3.28 -15.97 -2.98
C GLU A 30 -2.40 -16.34 -1.78
N LYS A 31 -1.33 -17.11 -2.02
CA LYS A 31 -0.33 -17.43 -0.97
C LYS A 31 0.39 -16.18 -0.46
N ILE A 32 0.79 -15.27 -1.34
CA ILE A 32 1.41 -14.00 -0.92
C ILE A 32 0.44 -13.18 -0.07
N LEU A 33 -0.83 -13.11 -0.48
CA LEU A 33 -1.84 -12.35 0.23
C LEU A 33 -2.20 -12.96 1.59
N SER A 34 -2.18 -14.29 1.73
CA SER A 34 -2.47 -14.97 3.00
C SER A 34 -1.39 -14.76 4.07
N GLU A 35 -0.17 -14.37 3.67
CA GLU A 35 0.92 -14.01 4.60
C GLU A 35 0.79 -12.56 5.14
N THR A 36 -0.22 -11.80 4.72
CA THR A 36 -0.41 -10.41 5.16
C THR A 36 -0.72 -10.33 6.66
N PRO A 37 0.08 -9.60 7.47
CA PRO A 37 -0.18 -9.42 8.88
C PRO A 37 -1.49 -8.66 9.14
N LEU A 38 -2.15 -9.01 10.25
CA LEU A 38 -3.33 -8.31 10.74
C LEU A 38 -2.98 -6.85 11.12
N VAL A 39 -3.95 -5.94 11.01
CA VAL A 39 -3.76 -4.48 11.18
C VAL A 39 -3.06 -4.10 12.49
N TRP A 40 -3.39 -4.76 13.60
CA TRP A 40 -2.80 -4.47 14.92
C TRP A 40 -1.34 -4.95 15.06
N ARG A 41 -0.81 -5.72 14.10
CA ARG A 41 0.61 -6.07 14.01
C ARG A 41 1.43 -5.04 13.22
N GLY A 42 0.83 -3.90 12.88
CA GLY A 42 1.51 -2.78 12.22
C GLY A 42 2.75 -2.32 13.00
N SER A 43 3.83 -1.99 12.28
CA SER A 43 5.05 -1.45 12.86
C SER A 43 5.84 -0.65 11.82
N SER A 44 6.80 0.16 12.27
CA SER A 44 7.77 0.85 11.39
C SER A 44 8.69 -0.09 10.59
N LYS A 45 8.57 -1.40 10.80
CA LYS A 45 9.30 -2.45 10.07
C LYS A 45 8.41 -3.25 9.12
N LEU A 46 7.09 -2.96 9.03
CA LEU A 46 6.12 -3.77 8.27
C LEU A 46 6.61 -4.08 6.84
N PHE A 47 6.93 -3.06 6.04
CA PHE A 47 7.35 -3.26 4.64
C PHE A 47 8.71 -3.96 4.54
N ARG A 48 9.63 -3.70 5.49
CA ARG A 48 10.95 -4.37 5.55
C ARG A 48 10.83 -5.85 5.94
N ASN A 49 9.81 -6.22 6.69
CA ASN A 49 9.54 -7.59 7.07
C ASN A 49 8.89 -8.37 5.92
N LEU A 50 7.97 -7.74 5.18
CA LEU A 50 7.32 -8.34 4.01
C LEU A 50 8.27 -8.54 2.83
N ARG A 51 9.18 -7.58 2.61
CA ARG A 51 10.14 -7.59 1.47
C ARG A 51 9.40 -7.75 0.13
N GLU A 52 9.56 -8.90 -0.52
CA GLU A 52 8.93 -9.25 -1.81
C GLU A 52 7.55 -9.91 -1.64
N ARG A 53 7.15 -10.23 -0.41
CA ARG A 53 5.91 -10.95 -0.08
C ARG A 53 4.78 -9.98 0.18
N GLY A 54 4.41 -9.24 -0.86
CA GLY A 54 3.27 -8.33 -0.87
C GLY A 54 3.09 -7.74 -2.26
N ILE A 55 1.88 -7.27 -2.53
CA ILE A 55 1.52 -6.66 -3.81
C ILE A 55 0.92 -5.28 -3.54
N ILE A 56 1.40 -4.30 -4.29
CA ILE A 56 0.98 -2.91 -4.27
C ILE A 56 0.62 -2.53 -5.71
N SER A 57 -0.63 -2.16 -5.95
CA SER A 57 -1.14 -1.62 -7.21
C SER A 57 -0.66 -0.19 -7.44
N TYR A 58 -0.87 0.33 -8.66
CA TYR A 58 -0.51 1.71 -8.98
C TYR A 58 -1.27 2.73 -8.13
N THR A 59 -2.57 2.53 -7.94
CA THR A 59 -3.39 3.38 -7.07
C THR A 59 -2.90 3.37 -5.62
N GLU A 60 -2.57 2.20 -5.08
CA GLU A 60 -2.03 2.08 -3.71
C GLU A 60 -0.64 2.73 -3.60
N TYR A 61 0.18 2.67 -4.65
CA TYR A 61 1.45 3.38 -4.71
C TYR A 61 1.26 4.90 -4.56
N LEU A 62 0.36 5.50 -5.34
CA LEU A 62 0.06 6.94 -5.24
C LEU A 62 -0.52 7.30 -3.86
N PHE A 63 -1.36 6.44 -3.29
CA PHE A 63 -1.89 6.61 -1.94
C PHE A 63 -0.77 6.62 -0.88
N LEU A 64 0.19 5.71 -0.97
CA LEU A 64 1.33 5.67 -0.05
C LEU A 64 2.26 6.89 -0.21
N LEU A 65 2.50 7.37 -1.43
CA LEU A 65 3.21 8.64 -1.66
C LEU A 65 2.47 9.83 -1.05
N CYS A 66 1.14 9.85 -1.16
CA CYS A 66 0.32 10.85 -0.50
C CYS A 66 0.52 10.79 1.02
N ILE A 67 0.53 9.61 1.63
CA ILE A 67 0.79 9.47 3.08
C ILE A 67 2.15 10.07 3.47
N LEU A 68 3.21 9.81 2.70
CA LEU A 68 4.56 10.29 3.02
C LEU A 68 4.70 11.82 3.03
N THR A 69 3.81 12.53 2.33
CA THR A 69 3.83 14.00 2.21
C THR A 69 2.79 14.71 3.06
N LYS A 70 1.93 13.96 3.79
CA LYS A 70 0.86 14.54 4.60
C LYS A 70 1.38 14.88 6.00
N PRO A 71 1.11 16.10 6.52
CA PRO A 71 1.38 16.41 7.92
C PRO A 71 0.43 15.61 8.82
N HIS A 72 0.80 15.42 10.10
CA HIS A 72 -0.01 14.66 11.05
C HIS A 72 -1.47 15.13 11.14
N ALA A 73 -1.72 16.44 11.12
CA ALA A 73 -3.07 17.00 11.13
C ALA A 73 -3.89 16.62 9.87
N GLY A 74 -3.22 16.39 8.74
CA GLY A 74 -3.84 15.99 7.48
C GLY A 74 -4.35 14.55 7.49
N PHE A 75 -3.91 13.70 8.41
CA PHE A 75 -4.41 12.32 8.48
C PHE A 75 -5.87 12.25 8.92
N LYS A 76 -6.31 13.13 9.84
CA LYS A 76 -7.72 13.15 10.23
C LYS A 76 -8.62 13.63 9.08
N ILE A 77 -8.13 14.59 8.28
CA ILE A 77 -8.84 15.07 7.09
C ILE A 77 -8.94 13.94 6.05
N ALA A 78 -7.83 13.25 5.77
CA ALA A 78 -7.81 12.14 4.83
C ALA A 78 -8.73 10.99 5.28
N PHE A 79 -8.75 10.66 6.58
CA PHE A 79 -9.66 9.67 7.13
C PHE A 79 -11.13 10.07 6.91
N ASN A 80 -11.48 11.31 7.23
CA ASN A 80 -12.84 11.82 7.04
C ASN A 80 -13.24 11.93 5.54
N MET A 81 -12.28 12.02 4.62
CA MET A 81 -12.57 11.95 3.19
C MET A 81 -12.93 10.54 2.73
N PHE A 82 -12.48 9.50 3.45
CA PHE A 82 -12.84 8.10 3.16
C PHE A 82 -14.14 7.68 3.82
N ASP A 83 -14.35 8.08 5.07
CA ASP A 83 -15.55 7.81 5.87
C ASP A 83 -16.75 8.60 5.30
N ALA A 84 -17.38 8.03 4.27
CA ALA A 84 -18.41 8.70 3.48
C ALA A 84 -19.78 8.66 4.17
N ASP A 85 -20.02 7.65 5.00
CA ASP A 85 -21.25 7.51 5.78
C ASP A 85 -21.16 8.14 7.19
N GLY A 86 -19.97 8.54 7.64
CA GLY A 86 -19.72 9.22 8.91
C GLY A 86 -19.72 8.30 10.13
N ASN A 87 -19.56 6.99 9.93
CA ASN A 87 -19.58 5.99 10.99
C ASN A 87 -18.26 5.89 11.80
N GLN A 88 -17.25 6.70 11.45
CA GLN A 88 -15.92 6.74 12.06
C GLN A 88 -15.07 5.48 11.81
N MET A 89 -15.41 4.71 10.79
CA MET A 89 -14.64 3.60 10.24
C MET A 89 -14.41 3.84 8.75
N VAL A 90 -13.51 3.06 8.16
CA VAL A 90 -13.32 3.03 6.71
C VAL A 90 -13.42 1.58 6.28
N ASP A 91 -14.46 1.26 5.54
CA ASP A 91 -14.67 -0.07 5.00
C ASP A 91 -13.90 -0.28 3.67
N LYS A 92 -13.94 -1.51 3.17
CA LYS A 92 -13.26 -1.85 1.91
C LYS A 92 -13.81 -1.09 0.71
N ARG A 93 -15.12 -0.85 0.66
CA ARG A 93 -15.79 -0.15 -0.46
C ARG A 93 -15.40 1.31 -0.47
N GLU A 94 -15.42 1.96 0.69
CA GLU A 94 -14.97 3.34 0.89
C GLU A 94 -13.51 3.52 0.48
N PHE A 95 -12.63 2.61 0.90
CA PHE A 95 -11.23 2.65 0.48
C PHE A 95 -11.05 2.46 -1.04
N LEU A 96 -11.87 1.61 -1.67
CA LEU A 96 -11.79 1.33 -3.10
C LEU A 96 -12.18 2.52 -3.99
N VAL A 97 -12.86 3.54 -3.46
CA VAL A 97 -13.10 4.81 -4.19
C VAL A 97 -11.80 5.44 -4.69
N LEU A 98 -10.65 5.15 -4.05
CA LEU A 98 -9.33 5.56 -4.55
C LEU A 98 -9.05 5.14 -5.98
N GLN A 99 -9.54 3.95 -6.37
CA GLN A 99 -9.32 3.41 -7.71
C GLN A 99 -10.04 4.24 -8.77
N GLU A 100 -11.11 4.94 -8.39
CA GLU A 100 -11.83 5.85 -9.27
C GLU A 100 -11.19 7.24 -9.29
N ILE A 101 -10.71 7.73 -8.14
CA ILE A 101 -10.08 9.06 -8.00
C ILE A 101 -8.77 9.16 -8.78
N PHE A 102 -7.96 8.11 -8.76
CA PHE A 102 -6.64 8.08 -9.40
C PHE A 102 -6.64 7.37 -10.76
N ARG A 103 -7.82 7.14 -11.35
CA ARG A 103 -7.97 6.56 -12.69
C ARG A 103 -7.64 7.58 -13.78
#